data_AF-A0A7V9ZQ84-F1
#
_entry.id   AF-A0A7V9ZQ84-F1
#
_cell.length_a   1.000
_cell.length_b   1.000
_cell.length_c   1.000
_cell.angle_alpha   90.00
_cell.angle_beta   90.00
_cell.angle_gamma   90.00
#
_symmetry.space_group_name_H-M   'P 1'
#
loop_
_entity.id
_entity.type
_entity.pdbx_description
1 polymer ?
#
loop_
_entity_poly.entity_id
_entity_poly.type
_entity_poly.pdbx_seq_one_letter_code
_entity_poly.pdbx_strand_id
1 'polypeptide(L)' 'MREKRDQTETLRTQLTALTNELNEQTNELASIITRARSGFRAFYGPDSTQYEQAGGTRASERKRPSSKKPVPNP' A
#
# COMPACT_ATOMS: atom_id res chain seq x y z
N MET A 1 -40.99 15.10 2.55
CA MET A 1 -39.74 15.38 1.79
C MET A 1 -38.55 15.73 2.67
N ARG A 2 -38.69 16.45 3.79
CA ARG A 2 -37.58 16.76 4.71
C ARG A 2 -36.99 15.51 5.39
N GLU A 3 -37.85 14.67 5.97
CA GLU A 3 -37.44 13.40 6.60
C GLU A 3 -36.58 12.50 5.70
N LYS A 4 -36.96 12.34 4.43
CA LYS A 4 -36.16 11.57 3.46
C LYS A 4 -34.78 12.21 3.20
N ARG A 5 -34.68 13.54 3.24
CA ARG A 5 -33.39 14.24 3.09
C ARG A 5 -32.51 14.03 4.32
N ASP A 6 -33.10 14.11 5.51
CA ASP A 6 -32.39 13.89 6.79
C ASP A 6 -31.89 12.44 6.89
N GLN A 7 -32.68 11.48 6.42
CA GLN A 7 -32.27 10.08 6.27
C GLN A 7 -31.09 9.93 5.30
N THR A 8 -31.14 10.60 4.13
CA THR A 8 -30.01 10.54 3.18
C THR A 8 -28.74 11.18 3.73
N GLU A 9 -28.85 12.27 4.48
CA GLU A 9 -27.71 12.93 5.13
C GLU A 9 -27.07 11.98 6.14
N THR A 10 -27.89 11.36 6.99
CA THR A 10 -27.46 10.38 7.99
C THR A 10 -26.72 9.20 7.35
N LEU A 11 -27.27 8.64 6.27
CA LEU A 11 -26.66 7.52 5.55
C LEU A 11 -25.32 7.91 4.90
N ARG A 12 -25.20 9.14 4.38
CA ARG A 12 -23.93 9.64 3.83
C ARG A 12 -22.86 9.77 4.90
N THR A 13 -23.22 10.27 6.08
CA THR A 13 -22.30 10.35 7.21
C THR A 13 -21.83 8.96 7.63
N GLN A 14 -22.75 7.99 7.72
CA GLN A 14 -22.41 6.60 8.06
C GLN A 14 -21.50 5.95 7.01
N LEU A 15 -21.79 6.14 5.72
CA LEU A 15 -20.96 5.64 4.62
C LEU A 15 -19.55 6.21 4.72
N THR A 16 -19.43 7.52 4.94
CA THR A 16 -18.14 8.20 5.07
C THR A 16 -17.34 7.65 6.24
N ALA A 17 -17.98 7.45 7.40
CA ALA A 17 -17.34 6.87 8.57
C ALA A 17 -16.81 5.44 8.30
N LEU A 18 -17.65 4.57 7.72
CA LEU A 18 -17.25 3.20 7.37
C LEU A 18 -16.14 3.14 6.32
N THR A 19 -16.17 4.06 5.34
CA THR A 19 -15.12 4.14 4.32
C THR A 19 -13.79 4.55 4.91
N ASN A 20 -13.81 5.50 5.85
CA ASN A 20 -12.60 5.92 6.56
C ASN A 20 -12.03 4.77 7.41
N GLU A 21 -12.88 4.02 8.11
CA GLU A 21 -12.46 2.84 8.88
C GLU A 21 -11.85 1.75 7.98
N LEU A 22 -12.50 1.45 6.86
CA LEU A 22 -11.97 0.49 5.88
C LEU A 22 -10.60 0.94 5.37
N ASN A 23 -10.46 2.21 4.99
CA ASN A 23 -9.19 2.74 4.51
C ASN A 23 -8.09 2.61 5.57
N GLU A 24 -8.39 2.89 6.84
CA GLU A 24 -7.43 2.73 7.93
C GLU A 24 -6.99 1.27 8.08
N GLN A 25 -7.93 0.33 8.09
CA GLN A 25 -7.63 -1.10 8.15
C GLN A 25 -6.79 -1.57 6.95
N THR A 26 -7.05 -1.04 5.75
CA THR A 26 -6.23 -1.37 4.57
C THR A 26 -4.80 -0.86 4.67
N ASN A 27 -4.60 0.33 5.27
CA ASN A 27 -3.28 0.88 5.51
C ASN A 27 -2.50 0.05 6.55
N GLU A 28 -3.17 -0.37 7.62
CA GLU A 28 -2.58 -1.24 8.62
C GLU A 28 -2.18 -2.59 8.02
N LEU A 29 -3.06 -3.20 7.22
CA LEU A 29 -2.77 -4.45 6.52
C LEU A 29 -1.58 -4.29 5.55
N ALA A 30 -1.52 -3.19 4.80
CA ALA A 30 -0.39 -2.90 3.91
C ALA A 30 0.95 -2.79 4.68
N SER A 31 0.93 -2.20 5.88
CA SER A 31 2.08 -2.13 6.78
C SER A 31 2.52 -3.52 7.25
N ILE A 32 1.58 -4.38 7.63
CA ILE A 32 1.85 -5.78 8.01
C ILE A 32 2.47 -6.55 6.85
N ILE A 33 1.88 -6.47 5.65
CA ILE A 33 2.39 -7.14 4.44
C ILE A 33 3.81 -6.68 4.12
N THR A 34 4.08 -5.38 4.22
CA THR A 34 5.41 -4.82 3.98
C THR A 34 6.45 -5.37 4.96
N ARG A 35 6.10 -5.46 6.24
CA ARG A 35 6.96 -6.06 7.28
C ARG A 35 7.18 -7.55 7.04
N ALA A 36 6.13 -8.30 6.75
CA ALA A 36 6.21 -9.73 6.45
C ALA A 36 7.15 -9.99 5.26
N ARG A 37 6.94 -9.28 4.13
CA ARG A 37 7.81 -9.37 2.95
C ARG A 37 9.26 -9.01 3.25
N SER A 38 9.48 -8.02 4.11
CA SER A 38 10.84 -7.67 4.55
C SER A 38 11.48 -8.79 5.38
N GLY A 39 10.71 -9.48 6.21
CA GLY A 39 11.14 -10.69 6.93
C GLY A 39 11.50 -11.83 5.98
N PHE A 40 10.66 -12.14 4.99
CA PHE A 40 10.97 -13.13 3.95
C PHE A 40 12.27 -12.78 3.20
N ARG A 41 12.44 -11.50 2.83
CA ARG A 41 13.66 -11.01 2.18
C ARG A 41 14.90 -11.18 3.06
N ALA A 42 14.77 -10.92 4.36
CA ALA A 42 15.88 -11.03 5.31
C ALA A 42 16.28 -12.49 5.57
N PHE A 43 15.30 -13.39 5.66
CA PHE A 43 15.54 -14.79 5.99
C PHE A 43 16.01 -15.63 4.79
N TYR A 44 15.31 -15.52 3.65
CA TYR A 44 15.62 -16.33 2.45
C TYR A 44 16.54 -15.61 1.46
N GLY A 45 16.68 -14.29 1.58
CA GLY A 45 17.47 -13.46 0.66
C GLY A 45 16.64 -12.86 -0.47
N PRO A 46 17.18 -11.81 -1.13
CA PRO A 46 16.43 -10.97 -2.07
C PRO A 46 16.19 -11.58 -3.47
N ASP A 47 16.82 -12.69 -3.81
CA ASP A 47 16.66 -13.39 -5.09
C ASP A 47 16.05 -14.80 -4.92
N SER A 48 15.51 -15.10 -3.72
CA SER A 48 14.93 -16.39 -3.41
C SER A 48 13.52 -16.58 -3.98
N THR A 49 13.18 -17.83 -4.31
CA THR A 49 11.82 -18.22 -4.74
C THR A 49 10.79 -17.91 -3.66
N GLN A 50 11.14 -18.06 -2.37
CA GLN A 50 10.24 -17.78 -1.25
C GLN A 50 9.92 -16.29 -1.13
N TYR A 51 10.91 -15.41 -1.34
CA TYR A 51 10.66 -13.97 -1.36
C TYR A 51 9.74 -13.57 -2.52
N GLU A 52 9.93 -14.16 -3.70
CA GLU A 52 9.06 -13.94 -4.85
C GLU A 52 7.63 -14.45 -4.61
N GLN A 53 7.48 -15.66 -4.07
CA GLN A 53 6.16 -16.22 -3.69
C GLN A 53 5.42 -15.38 -2.65
N ALA A 54 6.14 -14.68 -1.77
CA ALA A 54 5.57 -13.72 -0.83
C ALA A 54 5.17 -12.37 -1.50
N GLY A 55 5.25 -12.27 -2.84
CA GLY A 55 4.95 -11.07 -3.62
C GLY A 55 6.13 -10.09 -3.72
N GLY A 56 7.35 -10.52 -3.36
CA GLY A 56 8.59 -9.79 -3.62
C GLY A 56 8.97 -9.80 -5.10
N THR A 57 9.76 -8.81 -5.54
CA THR A 57 10.41 -8.84 -6.85
C THR A 57 11.88 -9.14 -6.62
N ARG A 58 12.44 -10.13 -7.33
CA ARG A 58 13.85 -10.50 -7.18
C ARG A 58 14.75 -9.30 -7.48
N ALA A 59 15.85 -9.15 -6.74
CA ALA A 59 16.75 -8.01 -6.91
C ALA A 59 17.41 -7.99 -8.30
N SER A 60 17.68 -9.19 -8.85
CA SER A 60 18.17 -9.42 -10.21
C SER A 60 17.19 -8.95 -11.30
N GLU A 61 15.89 -9.03 -11.06
CA GLU A 61 14.83 -8.62 -12.00
C GLU A 61 14.43 -7.16 -11.83
N ARG A 62 14.80 -6.54 -10.71
CA ARG A 62 14.43 -5.15 -10.40
C ARG A 62 15.20 -4.17 -11.29
N LYS A 63 14.47 -3.34 -12.05
CA LYS A 63 15.06 -2.21 -12.79
C LYS A 63 15.81 -1.29 -11.84
N ARG A 64 17.11 -1.10 -12.07
CA ARG A 64 17.96 -0.20 -11.27
C ARG A 64 17.55 1.26 -11.53
N PRO A 65 17.42 2.10 -10.50
CA PRO A 65 17.23 3.53 -10.72
C PRO A 65 18.44 4.10 -11.45
N SER A 66 18.22 4.73 -12.61
CA SER A 66 19.26 5.52 -13.26
C SER A 66 19.38 6.84 -12.52
N SER A 67 20.56 7.15 -11.98
CA SER A 67 20.84 8.49 -11.48
C SER A 67 20.65 9.50 -12.61
N LYS A 68 19.76 10.49 -12.43
CA LYS A 68 19.69 11.62 -13.35
C LYS A 68 20.96 12.44 -13.16
N LYS A 69 21.70 12.68 -14.24
CA LYS A 69 22.86 13.58 -14.20
C LYS A 69 22.39 14.95 -13.69
N PRO A 70 23.14 15.60 -12.78
CA PRO A 70 22.80 16.95 -12.33
C PRO A 70 22.71 17.87 -13.55
N VAL A 71 21.61 18.61 -13.66
CA VAL A 71 21.46 19.65 -14.69
C VAL A 71 22.43 20.77 -14.28
N PRO A 72 23.38 21.19 -15.14
CA PRO A 72 24.23 22.33 -14.84
C PRO A 72 23.34 23.57 -14.68
N ASN A 73 23.50 24.31 -13.57
CA ASN A 73 22.89 25.63 -13.45
C ASN A 73 23.50 26.57 -14.51
N PRO A 74 22.68 27.44 -15.14
CA PRO A 74 23.16 28.43 -16.11
C PRO A 74 24.11 29.47 -15.48
#